data_AF-A0A8S1PH10-F1
#
_entry.id   AF-A0A8S1PH10-F1
#
_cell.length_a   1.000
_cell.length_b   1.000
_cell.length_c   1.000
_cell.angle_alpha   90.00
_cell.angle_beta   90.00
_cell.angle_gamma   90.00
#
_symmetry.space_group_name_H-M   'P 1'
#
loop_
_entity.id
_entity.type
_entity.pdbx_description
1 polymer ?
#
loop_
_entity_poly.entity_id
_entity_poly.type
_entity_poly.pdbx_seq_one_letter_code
_entity_poly.pdbx_strand_id
1 'polypeptide(L)'
;MGNCLKEYTNRSSLSDLPRKEIFQKDFSNHNVGHKRKKSRLLSQVQSIVIKEDPETEQDQNSSFELNSQFQIEQSATIHLIRLPEGLKMEKHHQIKLYNLHTQRYLHSHAIKHEHNKSNEVSTCNNCNYEYDWWQIIQINNKTYIYHPITKSYLKCLQTINNMGEVGCLQHDMDEWEIIADDEEIKQFSIIKLKHICTGLYLHTQPYQSKIENQHIVSICKPEVANALWRITDMQ
;
A
#
# COMPACT_ATOMS: atom_id res chain seq x y z
N MET A 1 29.29 -12.08 -64.65
CA MET A 1 28.69 -11.54 -65.89
C MET A 1 27.32 -12.19 -66.07
N GLY A 2 26.28 -11.42 -66.42
CA GLY A 2 25.03 -11.96 -66.97
C GLY A 2 23.81 -11.85 -66.06
N ASN A 3 22.92 -10.92 -66.40
CA ASN A 3 21.66 -10.56 -65.76
C ASN A 3 20.57 -11.63 -65.88
N CYS A 4 19.55 -11.57 -65.01
CA CYS A 4 18.17 -11.79 -65.43
C CYS A 4 17.17 -10.92 -64.65
N LEU A 5 16.14 -10.48 -65.36
CA LEU A 5 15.25 -9.34 -65.09
C LEU A 5 14.03 -9.66 -64.20
N LYS A 6 13.51 -8.55 -63.66
CA LYS A 6 12.28 -8.23 -62.90
C LYS A 6 11.03 -9.07 -63.21
N GLU A 7 10.21 -9.29 -62.16
CA GLU A 7 8.88 -8.66 -62.05
C GLU A 7 8.36 -8.58 -60.61
N TYR A 8 7.54 -7.55 -60.36
CA TYR A 8 7.07 -7.02 -59.09
C TYR A 8 5.71 -7.61 -58.67
N THR A 9 5.50 -7.81 -57.37
CA THR A 9 4.21 -7.54 -56.67
C THR A 9 4.49 -7.36 -55.17
N ASN A 10 4.59 -6.13 -54.65
CA ASN A 10 3.53 -5.32 -54.02
C ASN A 10 2.87 -5.92 -52.75
N ARG A 11 3.29 -5.44 -51.56
CA ARG A 11 2.50 -4.67 -50.57
C ARG A 11 2.95 -4.93 -49.13
N SER A 12 3.44 -3.88 -48.46
CA SER A 12 2.90 -3.31 -47.21
C SER A 12 4.02 -2.57 -46.45
N SER A 13 4.11 -1.26 -46.67
CA SER A 13 4.93 -0.34 -45.87
C SER A 13 4.02 0.40 -44.90
N LEU A 14 4.04 0.03 -43.63
CA LEU A 14 3.57 0.89 -42.54
C LEU A 14 4.76 1.73 -42.08
N SER A 15 4.77 2.99 -42.51
CA SER A 15 5.73 4.00 -42.06
C SER A 15 5.32 4.55 -40.70
N ASP A 16 6.22 4.45 -39.74
CA ASP A 16 6.23 5.17 -38.47
C ASP A 16 6.27 6.69 -38.67
N LEU A 17 5.32 7.41 -38.06
CA LEU A 17 5.49 8.81 -37.67
C LEU A 17 4.77 9.08 -36.34
N PRO A 18 5.35 9.92 -35.45
CA PRO A 18 4.82 10.20 -34.12
C PRO A 18 3.66 11.21 -34.19
N ARG A 19 2.60 10.97 -33.43
CA ARG A 19 1.42 11.84 -33.38
C ARG A 19 1.71 13.08 -32.54
N LYS A 20 1.96 14.22 -33.20
CA LYS A 20 1.96 15.57 -32.62
C LYS A 20 0.53 16.14 -32.54
N GLU A 21 0.30 16.89 -31.47
CA GLU A 21 -0.89 17.66 -31.07
C GLU A 21 -1.43 18.60 -32.17
N ILE A 22 -2.77 18.84 -32.21
CA ILE A 22 -3.37 20.12 -32.60
C ILE A 22 -4.66 20.43 -31.79
N PHE A 23 -4.51 21.39 -30.88
CA PHE A 23 -5.39 22.51 -30.46
C PHE A 23 -6.91 22.57 -30.76
N GLN A 24 -7.67 22.73 -29.67
CA GLN A 24 -8.44 23.95 -29.30
C GLN A 24 -9.33 24.63 -30.36
N LYS A 25 -10.65 24.43 -30.25
CA LYS A 25 -11.69 25.49 -30.22
C LYS A 25 -13.07 24.85 -30.10
N ASP A 26 -13.77 25.18 -29.02
CA ASP A 26 -15.21 25.50 -29.03
C ASP A 26 -15.58 26.02 -27.62
N PHE A 27 -15.28 27.29 -27.39
CA PHE A 27 -15.89 28.08 -26.33
C PHE A 27 -16.79 29.13 -26.99
N SER A 28 -18.09 28.90 -26.96
CA SER A 28 -19.05 29.98 -27.00
C SER A 28 -20.28 29.63 -26.16
N ASN A 29 -20.38 30.38 -25.07
CA ASN A 29 -21.60 30.83 -24.41
C ASN A 29 -22.46 29.78 -23.71
N HIS A 30 -22.29 29.67 -22.39
CA HIS A 30 -23.39 29.89 -21.45
C HIS A 30 -22.86 30.61 -20.19
N ASN A 31 -23.24 31.88 -20.07
CA ASN A 31 -23.11 32.68 -18.86
C ASN A 31 -24.10 32.14 -17.81
N VAL A 32 -23.59 31.45 -16.80
CA VAL A 32 -24.26 31.34 -15.50
C VAL A 32 -23.23 31.66 -14.44
N GLY A 33 -23.36 32.85 -13.85
CA GLY A 33 -22.45 33.37 -12.85
C GLY A 33 -22.59 32.64 -11.52
N HIS A 34 -21.54 31.91 -11.14
CA HIS A 34 -21.27 31.63 -9.74
C HIS A 34 -19.97 32.32 -9.33
N LYS A 35 -20.14 33.39 -8.55
CA LYS A 35 -19.07 34.13 -7.87
C LYS A 35 -18.28 33.13 -7.00
N ARG A 36 -17.07 32.75 -7.41
CA ARG A 36 -16.10 32.09 -6.53
C ARG A 36 -15.71 33.06 -5.42
N LYS A 37 -16.27 32.87 -4.22
CA LYS A 37 -15.69 33.45 -3.00
C LYS A 37 -14.34 32.77 -2.76
N LYS A 38 -13.25 33.54 -2.84
CA LYS A 38 -11.96 33.16 -2.27
C LYS A 38 -12.16 32.95 -0.77
N SER A 39 -12.00 31.73 -0.27
CA SER A 39 -11.84 31.54 1.18
C SER A 39 -10.47 32.10 1.57
N ARG A 40 -10.50 33.20 2.32
CA ARG A 40 -9.34 33.73 3.04
C ARG A 40 -8.96 32.69 4.08
N LEU A 41 -7.78 32.10 3.95
CA LEU A 41 -7.05 31.55 5.09
C LEU A 41 -6.76 32.72 6.04
N LEU A 42 -7.28 32.63 7.26
CA LEU A 42 -6.91 33.52 8.36
C LEU A 42 -5.56 33.04 8.91
N SER A 43 -4.50 33.80 8.64
CA SER A 43 -3.25 33.70 9.39
C SER A 43 -3.45 34.36 10.76
N GLN A 44 -3.62 33.58 11.81
CA GLN A 44 -3.36 34.04 13.17
C GLN A 44 -1.89 33.75 13.50
N VAL A 45 -1.00 34.57 12.95
CA VAL A 45 0.34 34.75 13.49
C VAL A 45 0.23 35.95 14.44
N GLN A 46 0.08 35.70 15.73
CA GLN A 46 0.36 36.73 16.72
C GLN A 46 1.87 36.76 16.92
N SER A 47 2.48 37.82 16.40
CA SER A 47 3.86 38.19 16.67
C SER A 47 4.04 38.42 18.17
N ILE A 48 4.83 37.58 18.84
CA ILE A 48 5.29 37.88 20.19
C ILE A 48 6.51 38.78 20.07
N VAL A 49 6.34 40.05 20.43
CA VAL A 49 7.44 41.00 20.64
C VAL A 49 8.07 40.63 21.97
N ILE A 50 9.30 40.11 21.96
CA ILE A 50 10.11 39.97 23.17
C ILE A 50 10.82 41.32 23.36
N LYS A 51 10.38 42.09 24.35
CA LYS A 51 11.19 43.15 24.95
C LYS A 51 12.03 42.48 26.04
N GLU A 52 13.33 42.43 25.86
CA GLU A 52 14.28 42.15 26.94
C GLU A 52 14.48 43.43 27.77
N ASP A 53 14.59 43.25 29.10
CA ASP A 53 15.34 44.03 30.11
C ASP A 53 14.62 44.09 31.48
N PRO A 54 15.33 44.18 32.61
CA PRO A 54 15.71 43.00 33.40
C PRO A 54 15.24 43.11 34.87
N GLU A 55 15.46 42.03 35.65
CA GLU A 55 15.73 42.04 37.10
C GLU A 55 14.63 42.62 38.02
N THR A 56 14.16 42.00 39.12
CA THR A 56 14.80 41.16 40.14
C THR A 56 13.69 40.80 41.16
N GLU A 57 13.71 39.56 41.69
CA GLU A 57 13.44 39.13 43.08
C GLU A 57 12.13 39.58 43.81
N GLN A 58 11.40 38.79 44.61
CA GLN A 58 11.58 37.49 45.24
C GLN A 58 10.21 37.04 45.84
N ASP A 59 9.96 35.73 45.76
CA ASP A 59 9.22 34.83 46.67
C ASP A 59 7.79 35.12 47.16
N GLN A 60 6.86 34.22 46.78
CA GLN A 60 6.29 33.21 47.70
C GLN A 60 5.37 32.21 46.97
N ASN A 61 5.59 30.91 47.25
CA ASN A 61 4.70 29.75 47.02
C ASN A 61 4.54 29.19 45.60
N SER A 62 5.35 28.18 45.28
CA SER A 62 4.93 26.80 44.92
C SER A 62 5.97 26.17 44.00
N SER A 63 6.72 25.20 44.52
CA SER A 63 7.64 24.38 43.75
C SER A 63 6.81 23.43 42.87
N PHE A 64 6.63 23.78 41.59
CA PHE A 64 6.20 22.83 40.57
C PHE A 64 7.41 22.44 39.74
N GLU A 65 7.95 21.27 40.05
CA GLU A 65 8.91 20.55 39.23
C GLU A 65 8.37 20.46 37.79
N LEU A 66 9.20 20.88 36.83
CA LEU A 66 8.96 20.75 35.40
C LEU A 66 9.03 19.27 35.00
N ASN A 67 7.96 18.53 35.31
CA ASN A 67 7.65 17.27 34.68
C ASN A 67 7.20 17.54 33.23
N SER A 68 8.13 17.85 32.33
CA SER A 68 7.90 17.56 30.91
C SER A 68 8.23 16.08 30.67
N GLN A 69 7.48 15.24 31.37
CA GLN A 69 7.38 13.83 31.06
C GLN A 69 6.62 13.77 29.74
N PHE A 70 7.36 13.81 28.63
CA PHE A 70 6.87 13.29 27.37
C PHE A 70 6.67 11.79 27.56
N GLN A 71 5.55 11.45 28.20
CA GLN A 71 4.95 10.14 28.15
C GLN A 71 4.59 9.91 26.69
N ILE A 72 5.51 9.26 25.97
CA ILE A 72 5.16 8.40 24.86
C ILE A 72 4.43 7.20 25.49
N GLU A 73 3.22 7.44 25.99
CA GLU A 73 2.26 6.42 26.42
C GLU A 73 1.05 6.53 25.49
N GLN A 74 1.31 6.28 24.21
CA GLN A 74 0.32 5.62 23.37
C GLN A 74 0.97 4.36 22.84
N SER A 75 1.29 3.46 23.78
CA SER A 75 1.11 2.03 23.51
C SER A 75 -0.23 1.93 22.80
N ALA A 76 -0.21 1.54 21.52
CA ALA A 76 -1.41 1.21 20.79
C ALA A 76 -2.07 0.06 21.56
N THR A 77 -2.92 0.40 22.54
CA THR A 77 -3.83 -0.53 23.16
C THR A 77 -4.71 -0.97 22.02
N ILE A 78 -4.35 -2.11 21.43
CA ILE A 78 -5.25 -2.88 20.59
C ILE A 78 -6.42 -3.14 21.52
N HIS A 79 -7.47 -2.32 21.42
CA HIS A 79 -8.75 -2.65 21.98
C HIS A 79 -9.15 -3.95 21.29
N LEU A 80 -8.83 -5.08 21.92
CA LEU A 80 -9.49 -6.35 21.67
C LEU A 80 -10.92 -6.16 22.13
N ILE A 81 -11.70 -5.43 21.33
CA ILE A 81 -13.13 -5.68 21.24
C ILE A 81 -13.20 -7.19 21.02
N ARG A 82 -13.91 -7.90 21.89
CA ARG A 82 -14.20 -9.33 21.72
C ARG A 82 -14.91 -9.44 20.38
N LEU A 83 -14.15 -9.71 19.33
CA LEU A 83 -14.68 -9.89 17.99
C LEU A 83 -15.56 -11.15 18.07
N PRO A 84 -16.71 -11.19 17.38
CA PRO A 84 -17.53 -12.39 17.32
C PRO A 84 -16.67 -13.60 16.93
N GLU A 85 -17.04 -14.80 17.37
CA GLU A 85 -16.35 -16.03 16.94
C GLU A 85 -16.30 -16.03 15.40
N GLY A 86 -15.13 -15.69 14.88
CA GLY A 86 -14.94 -15.44 13.46
C GLY A 86 -15.16 -16.71 12.66
N LEU A 87 -15.57 -16.56 11.40
CA LEU A 87 -15.71 -17.69 10.49
C LEU A 87 -14.38 -18.47 10.41
N LYS A 88 -14.42 -19.79 10.56
CA LYS A 88 -13.24 -20.63 10.32
C LYS A 88 -12.88 -20.59 8.84
N MET A 89 -11.58 -20.54 8.55
CA MET A 89 -11.12 -20.54 7.17
C MET A 89 -11.35 -21.92 6.52
N GLU A 90 -12.11 -21.94 5.43
CA GLU A 90 -12.34 -23.09 4.58
C GLU A 90 -11.55 -22.99 3.27
N LYS A 91 -11.53 -24.08 2.52
CA LYS A 91 -10.91 -24.09 1.20
C LYS A 91 -11.64 -23.10 0.29
N HIS A 92 -10.85 -22.26 -0.37
CA HIS A 92 -11.31 -21.26 -1.34
C HIS A 92 -11.95 -19.99 -0.78
N HIS A 93 -11.95 -19.80 0.54
CA HIS A 93 -12.33 -18.51 1.08
C HIS A 93 -11.45 -17.39 0.51
N GLN A 94 -12.11 -16.31 0.13
CA GLN A 94 -11.47 -15.04 -0.13
C GLN A 94 -11.40 -14.27 1.18
N ILE A 95 -10.26 -13.62 1.40
CA ILE A 95 -9.96 -12.87 2.60
C ILE A 95 -9.50 -11.46 2.26
N LYS A 96 -9.72 -10.52 3.18
CA LYS A 96 -9.02 -9.24 3.16
C LYS A 96 -7.97 -9.21 4.27
N LEU A 97 -6.77 -8.75 3.91
CA LEU A 97 -5.64 -8.62 4.82
C LEU A 97 -5.46 -7.16 5.22
N TYR A 98 -5.76 -6.84 6.47
CA TYR A 98 -5.66 -5.50 7.02
C TYR A 98 -4.38 -5.35 7.84
N ASN A 99 -3.48 -4.46 7.42
CA ASN A 99 -2.26 -4.19 8.17
C ASN A 99 -2.58 -3.43 9.45
N LEU A 100 -2.18 -3.96 10.61
CA LEU A 100 -2.50 -3.38 11.91
C LEU A 100 -1.77 -2.07 12.18
N HIS A 101 -0.61 -1.85 11.57
CA HIS A 101 0.17 -0.63 11.77
C HIS A 101 -0.34 0.50 10.87
N THR A 102 -0.42 0.28 9.56
CA THR A 102 -0.83 1.33 8.61
C THR A 102 -2.33 1.50 8.50
N GLN A 103 -3.13 0.61 9.12
CA GLN A 103 -4.58 0.64 9.09
C GLN A 103 -5.16 0.58 7.67
N ARG A 104 -4.58 -0.25 6.81
CA ARG A 104 -4.88 -0.33 5.37
C ARG A 104 -4.92 -1.76 4.87
N TYR A 105 -5.66 -2.00 3.80
CA TYR A 105 -5.79 -3.33 3.19
C TYR A 105 -4.67 -3.62 2.20
N LEU A 106 -4.19 -4.86 2.18
CA LEU A 106 -3.32 -5.36 1.12
C LEU A 106 -4.07 -5.32 -0.22
N HIS A 107 -3.43 -4.73 -1.22
CA HIS A 107 -4.06 -4.38 -2.48
C HIS A 107 -3.14 -4.72 -3.65
N SER A 108 -3.69 -5.21 -4.76
CA SER A 108 -2.96 -5.37 -6.03
C SER A 108 -3.86 -5.00 -7.19
N HIS A 109 -3.30 -4.49 -8.28
CA HIS A 109 -4.06 -4.03 -9.44
C HIS A 109 -3.34 -4.34 -10.75
N ALA A 110 -3.95 -4.00 -11.89
CA ALA A 110 -3.38 -4.27 -13.21
C ALA A 110 -2.23 -3.32 -13.61
N ILE A 111 -1.92 -2.30 -12.80
CA ILE A 111 -0.72 -1.48 -12.96
C ILE A 111 0.50 -2.35 -12.66
N LYS A 112 1.52 -2.23 -13.51
CA LYS A 112 2.74 -3.04 -13.45
C LYS A 112 3.91 -2.17 -13.04
N HIS A 113 4.84 -2.76 -12.29
CA HIS A 113 6.14 -2.14 -12.07
C HIS A 113 6.88 -1.99 -13.42
N GLU A 114 7.51 -0.84 -13.62
CA GLU A 114 8.13 -0.46 -14.88
C GLU A 114 9.28 -1.41 -15.28
N HIS A 115 10.04 -1.92 -14.32
CA HIS A 115 11.27 -2.69 -14.55
C HIS A 115 11.06 -4.20 -14.70
N ASN A 116 10.01 -4.78 -14.11
CA ASN A 116 9.84 -6.23 -14.04
C ASN A 116 8.49 -6.75 -14.57
N LYS A 117 7.59 -5.85 -14.99
CA LYS A 117 6.26 -6.17 -15.56
C LYS A 117 5.33 -6.95 -14.62
N SER A 118 5.69 -7.16 -13.35
CA SER A 118 4.78 -7.75 -12.38
C SER A 118 3.75 -6.72 -11.95
N ASN A 119 2.56 -7.19 -11.59
CA ASN A 119 1.56 -6.30 -11.03
C ASN A 119 2.07 -5.73 -9.72
N GLU A 120 1.75 -4.47 -9.46
CA GLU A 120 2.14 -3.82 -8.23
C GLU A 120 1.33 -4.35 -7.04
N VAL A 121 1.94 -4.29 -5.87
CA VAL A 121 1.30 -4.57 -4.59
C VAL A 121 1.54 -3.39 -3.67
N SER A 122 0.47 -2.92 -3.04
CA SER A 122 0.47 -1.76 -2.16
C SER A 122 -0.53 -1.98 -1.02
N THR A 123 -0.69 -0.98 -0.16
CA THR A 123 -1.86 -0.93 0.74
C THR A 123 -2.74 0.28 0.48
N CYS A 124 -4.05 0.06 0.44
CA CYS A 124 -5.05 1.11 0.24
C CYS A 124 -5.87 1.37 1.51
N ASN A 125 -6.22 2.63 1.76
CA ASN A 125 -7.22 2.96 2.77
C ASN A 125 -8.62 2.78 2.18
N ASN A 126 -9.34 1.77 2.66
CA ASN A 126 -10.78 1.59 2.45
C ASN A 126 -11.25 1.77 1.01
N CYS A 127 -10.49 1.24 0.05
CA CYS A 127 -10.88 1.19 -1.37
C CYS A 127 -12.20 0.42 -1.54
N ASN A 128 -12.53 -0.49 -0.59
CA ASN A 128 -13.70 -1.37 -0.61
C ASN A 128 -13.89 -2.03 -1.98
N TYR A 129 -12.74 -2.36 -2.57
CA TYR A 129 -12.62 -2.64 -3.98
C TYR A 129 -12.37 -4.13 -4.13
N GLU A 130 -12.84 -4.69 -5.24
CA GLU A 130 -12.71 -6.14 -5.52
C GLU A 130 -11.24 -6.62 -5.52
N TYR A 131 -10.30 -5.67 -5.61
CA TYR A 131 -8.85 -5.84 -5.65
C TYR A 131 -8.18 -5.88 -4.25
N ASP A 132 -8.97 -5.82 -3.18
CA ASP A 132 -8.48 -6.02 -1.81
C ASP A 132 -8.66 -7.49 -1.36
N TRP A 133 -9.30 -8.31 -2.20
CA TRP A 133 -9.55 -9.73 -1.92
C TRP A 133 -8.38 -10.60 -2.36
N TRP A 134 -8.02 -11.52 -1.48
CA TRP A 134 -6.96 -12.49 -1.67
C TRP A 134 -7.46 -13.88 -1.33
N GLN A 135 -6.80 -14.91 -1.82
CA GLN A 135 -7.13 -16.29 -1.54
C GLN A 135 -5.88 -17.03 -1.08
N ILE A 136 -5.99 -17.76 0.03
CA ILE A 136 -4.94 -18.66 0.48
C ILE A 136 -5.16 -20.00 -0.23
N ILE A 137 -4.22 -20.38 -1.09
CA ILE A 137 -4.28 -21.60 -1.88
C ILE A 137 -3.25 -22.59 -1.33
N GLN A 138 -3.69 -23.81 -1.04
CA GLN A 138 -2.82 -24.88 -0.56
C GLN A 138 -2.70 -25.99 -1.62
N ILE A 139 -1.48 -26.22 -2.12
CA ILE A 139 -1.17 -27.26 -3.12
C ILE A 139 0.03 -28.05 -2.61
N ASN A 140 -0.08 -29.38 -2.50
CA ASN A 140 1.00 -30.27 -2.04
C ASN A 140 1.63 -29.81 -0.70
N ASN A 141 0.78 -29.44 0.27
CA ASN A 141 1.17 -28.88 1.58
C ASN A 141 1.96 -27.56 1.53
N LYS A 142 2.02 -26.89 0.37
CA LYS A 142 2.60 -25.56 0.21
C LYS A 142 1.51 -24.53 0.09
N THR A 143 1.76 -23.35 0.66
CA THR A 143 0.80 -22.26 0.71
C THR A 143 1.21 -21.14 -0.23
N TYR A 144 0.25 -20.66 -1.01
CA TYR A 144 0.38 -19.60 -1.98
C TYR A 144 -0.69 -18.54 -1.73
N ILE A 145 -0.34 -17.28 -1.94
CA ILE A 145 -1.28 -16.16 -1.79
C ILE A 145 -1.68 -15.68 -3.18
N TYR A 146 -2.95 -15.84 -3.52
CA TYR A 146 -3.49 -15.59 -4.86
C TYR A 146 -4.40 -14.37 -4.86
N HIS A 147 -4.31 -13.58 -5.92
CA HIS A 147 -5.16 -12.43 -6.17
C HIS A 147 -6.17 -12.74 -7.28
N PRO A 148 -7.47 -12.90 -6.98
CA PRO A 148 -8.47 -13.40 -7.94
C PRO A 148 -8.67 -12.51 -9.16
N ILE A 149 -8.70 -11.18 -8.97
CA ILE A 149 -9.03 -10.24 -10.05
C ILE A 149 -7.92 -10.15 -11.10
N THR A 150 -6.66 -10.04 -10.66
CA THR A 150 -5.50 -9.95 -11.57
C THR A 150 -4.98 -11.33 -12.01
N LYS A 151 -5.55 -12.41 -11.45
CA LYS A 151 -5.20 -13.81 -11.70
C LYS A 151 -3.71 -14.09 -11.50
N SER A 152 -3.17 -13.59 -10.39
CA SER A 152 -1.73 -13.63 -10.11
C SER A 152 -1.43 -13.97 -8.66
N TYR A 153 -0.24 -14.49 -8.41
CA TYR A 153 0.25 -14.89 -7.10
C TYR A 153 1.19 -13.84 -6.53
N LEU A 154 1.10 -13.62 -5.21
CA LEU A 154 2.01 -12.77 -4.47
C LEU A 154 3.43 -13.33 -4.54
N LYS A 155 4.38 -12.48 -4.91
CA LYS A 155 5.75 -12.88 -5.20
C LYS A 155 6.77 -11.90 -4.62
N CYS A 156 7.87 -12.45 -4.11
CA CYS A 156 9.12 -11.75 -3.87
C CYS A 156 9.90 -11.63 -5.19
N LEU A 157 10.12 -10.41 -5.65
CA LEU A 157 10.74 -10.15 -6.96
C LEU A 157 12.26 -10.07 -6.87
N GLN A 158 12.75 -9.22 -5.96
CA GLN A 158 14.18 -9.01 -5.75
C GLN A 158 14.42 -8.72 -4.28
N THR A 159 15.54 -9.22 -3.74
CA THR A 159 15.99 -8.90 -2.40
C THR A 159 17.34 -8.19 -2.41
N ILE A 160 17.47 -7.13 -1.63
CA ILE A 160 18.69 -6.35 -1.42
C ILE A 160 18.75 -5.99 0.06
N ASN A 161 19.87 -6.26 0.73
CA ASN A 161 20.12 -5.85 2.11
C ASN A 161 19.02 -6.22 3.12
N ASN A 162 18.50 -7.45 3.07
CA ASN A 162 17.40 -7.95 3.93
C ASN A 162 16.05 -7.25 3.74
N MET A 163 15.88 -6.53 2.64
CA MET A 163 14.61 -5.98 2.19
C MET A 163 14.33 -6.51 0.78
N GLY A 164 13.08 -6.68 0.41
CA GLY A 164 12.73 -7.15 -0.91
C GLY A 164 11.49 -6.50 -1.49
N GLU A 165 11.50 -6.35 -2.80
CA GLU A 165 10.37 -5.87 -3.57
C GLU A 165 9.33 -6.97 -3.72
N VAL A 166 8.05 -6.57 -3.60
CA VAL A 166 6.91 -7.46 -3.75
C VAL A 166 6.07 -7.04 -4.96
N GLY A 167 5.53 -8.04 -5.65
CA GLY A 167 4.57 -7.85 -6.72
C GLY A 167 3.67 -9.07 -6.89
N CYS A 168 2.90 -9.12 -7.97
CA CYS A 168 2.16 -10.32 -8.36
C CYS A 168 2.46 -10.79 -9.79
N LEU A 169 2.60 -12.11 -9.98
CA LEU A 169 2.83 -12.76 -11.28
C LEU A 169 1.84 -13.91 -11.55
N GLN A 170 1.46 -14.12 -12.80
CA GLN A 170 0.41 -15.10 -13.17
C GLN A 170 0.91 -16.55 -13.24
N HIS A 171 2.18 -16.76 -13.60
CA HIS A 171 2.74 -18.09 -13.89
C HIS A 171 3.94 -18.45 -13.02
N ASP A 172 4.15 -17.69 -11.95
CA ASP A 172 5.28 -17.86 -11.05
C ASP A 172 4.78 -17.65 -9.63
N MET A 173 5.03 -18.64 -8.77
CA MET A 173 4.42 -18.76 -7.45
C MET A 173 5.52 -18.90 -6.41
N ASP A 174 5.44 -18.07 -5.37
CA ASP A 174 6.31 -18.20 -4.21
C ASP A 174 5.57 -18.87 -3.05
N GLU A 175 6.32 -19.64 -2.28
CA GLU A 175 5.81 -20.32 -1.09
C GLU A 175 5.82 -19.37 0.12
N TRP A 176 4.71 -19.34 0.84
CA TRP A 176 4.51 -18.50 2.02
C TRP A 176 4.17 -19.35 3.24
N GLU A 177 4.77 -19.03 4.37
CA GLU A 177 4.40 -19.55 5.68
C GLU A 177 3.44 -18.56 6.37
N ILE A 178 2.30 -19.06 6.82
CA ILE A 178 1.36 -18.27 7.62
C ILE A 178 1.65 -18.57 9.09
N ILE A 179 2.08 -17.55 9.82
CA ILE A 179 2.36 -17.63 11.25
C ILE A 179 1.22 -16.94 11.97
N ALA A 180 0.49 -17.69 12.79
CA ALA A 180 -0.60 -17.20 13.64
C ALA A 180 -0.42 -17.78 15.04
N ASP A 181 -0.91 -17.06 16.05
CA ASP A 181 -0.95 -17.58 17.43
C ASP A 181 -2.08 -18.59 17.62
N ASP A 182 -3.13 -18.48 16.79
CA ASP A 182 -4.30 -19.37 16.82
C ASP A 182 -3.96 -20.74 16.18
N GLU A 183 -4.45 -21.83 16.79
CA GLU A 183 -4.33 -23.19 16.21
C GLU A 183 -5.04 -23.31 14.85
N GLU A 184 -6.12 -22.54 14.67
CA GLU A 184 -6.90 -22.50 13.44
C GLU A 184 -7.05 -21.05 12.98
N ILE A 185 -6.81 -20.80 11.69
CA ILE A 185 -7.01 -19.48 11.09
C ILE A 185 -8.51 -19.20 10.98
N LYS A 186 -8.94 -18.09 11.57
CA LYS A 186 -10.32 -17.62 11.55
C LYS A 186 -10.38 -16.19 11.04
N GLN A 187 -11.58 -15.73 10.73
CA GLN A 187 -11.84 -14.31 10.61
C GLN A 187 -11.39 -13.62 11.90
N PHE A 188 -10.74 -12.48 11.75
CA PHE A 188 -10.10 -11.69 12.79
C PHE A 188 -8.79 -12.21 13.36
N SER A 189 -8.32 -13.40 12.95
CA SER A 189 -6.99 -13.88 13.31
C SER A 189 -5.92 -12.88 12.87
N ILE A 190 -4.92 -12.69 13.74
CA ILE A 190 -3.74 -11.90 13.46
C ILE A 190 -2.65 -12.84 12.97
N ILE A 191 -2.10 -12.54 11.80
CA ILE A 191 -1.13 -13.38 11.11
C ILE A 191 0.11 -12.58 10.70
N LYS A 192 1.19 -13.30 10.45
CA LYS A 192 2.35 -12.84 9.69
C LYS A 192 2.53 -13.73 8.47
N LEU A 193 2.93 -13.14 7.36
CA LEU A 193 3.23 -13.87 6.12
C LEU A 193 4.74 -13.87 5.91
N LYS A 194 5.38 -15.02 6.05
CA LYS A 194 6.82 -15.18 5.84
C LYS A 194 7.09 -15.85 4.52
N HIS A 195 7.90 -15.22 3.68
CA HIS A 195 8.34 -15.80 2.43
C HIS A 195 9.35 -16.92 2.71
N ILE A 196 9.08 -18.15 2.24
CA ILE A 196 9.86 -19.35 2.60
C ILE A 196 11.32 -19.23 2.14
N CYS A 197 11.55 -18.84 0.89
CA CYS A 197 12.90 -18.85 0.31
C CYS A 197 13.84 -17.81 0.94
N THR A 198 13.30 -16.67 1.38
CA THR A 198 14.11 -15.57 1.94
C THR A 198 14.06 -15.49 3.46
N GLY A 199 13.06 -16.11 4.09
CA GLY A 199 12.79 -15.99 5.52
C GLY A 199 12.31 -14.61 5.98
N LEU A 200 12.03 -13.70 5.03
CA LEU A 200 11.58 -12.34 5.30
C LEU A 200 10.04 -12.27 5.36
N TYR A 201 9.51 -11.23 6.01
CA TYR A 201 8.09 -11.07 6.30
C TYR A 201 7.46 -9.98 5.45
N LEU A 202 6.27 -10.23 4.93
CA LEU A 202 5.45 -9.22 4.26
C LEU A 202 5.13 -8.09 5.23
N HIS A 203 5.49 -6.87 4.86
CA HIS A 203 5.26 -5.68 5.67
C HIS A 203 4.91 -4.47 4.82
N THR A 204 4.46 -3.43 5.50
CA THR A 204 4.18 -2.13 4.91
C THR A 204 5.28 -1.12 5.24
N GLN A 205 5.45 -0.14 4.37
CA GLN A 205 6.34 1.00 4.58
C GLN A 205 5.51 2.29 4.72
N PRO A 206 5.11 2.67 5.95
CA PRO A 206 4.19 3.80 6.18
C PRO A 206 4.68 5.14 5.61
N TYR A 207 5.99 5.32 5.52
CA TYR A 207 6.61 6.57 5.09
C TYR A 207 6.91 6.62 3.59
N GLN A 208 6.54 5.58 2.82
CA GLN A 208 6.74 5.54 1.38
C GLN A 208 5.42 5.27 0.65
N SER A 209 5.06 6.16 -0.28
CA SER A 209 3.82 6.10 -1.05
C SER A 209 4.13 6.01 -2.54
N LYS A 210 3.40 5.16 -3.27
CA LYS A 210 3.52 5.07 -4.74
C LYS A 210 2.63 6.10 -5.45
N ILE A 211 1.35 6.04 -5.12
CA ILE A 211 0.26 6.90 -5.62
C ILE A 211 -0.34 7.58 -4.38
N GLU A 212 -0.97 8.74 -4.53
CA GLU A 212 -1.62 9.43 -3.41
C GLU A 212 -2.45 8.46 -2.57
N ASN A 213 -2.07 8.32 -1.29
CA ASN A 213 -2.69 7.42 -0.31
C ASN A 213 -2.52 5.90 -0.56
N GLN A 214 -1.46 5.44 -1.21
CA GLN A 214 -1.10 4.01 -1.24
C GLN A 214 0.31 3.76 -0.73
N HIS A 215 0.47 2.97 0.34
CA HIS A 215 1.80 2.68 0.87
C HIS A 215 2.45 1.50 0.16
N ILE A 216 3.78 1.54 0.08
CA ILE A 216 4.59 0.45 -0.46
C ILE A 216 4.48 -0.79 0.42
N VAL A 217 4.38 -1.95 -0.23
CA VAL A 217 4.49 -3.27 0.38
C VAL A 217 5.80 -3.91 -0.05
N SER A 218 6.49 -4.51 0.90
CA SER A 218 7.78 -5.15 0.71
C SER A 218 7.93 -6.35 1.63
N ILE A 219 9.04 -7.07 1.54
CA ILE A 219 9.45 -8.06 2.55
C ILE A 219 10.67 -7.55 3.33
N CYS A 220 10.72 -7.76 4.65
CA CYS A 220 11.88 -7.41 5.47
C CYS A 220 11.99 -8.28 6.72
N LYS A 221 13.05 -8.06 7.52
CA LYS A 221 13.13 -8.65 8.87
C LYS A 221 11.95 -8.16 9.71
N PRO A 222 11.42 -9.00 10.62
CA PRO A 222 10.19 -8.66 11.32
C PRO A 222 10.40 -7.46 12.25
N GLU A 223 9.87 -6.30 11.86
CA GLU A 223 9.50 -5.25 12.82
C GLU A 223 8.10 -5.56 13.35
N VAL A 224 7.92 -5.49 14.68
CA VAL A 224 6.81 -6.18 15.36
C VAL A 224 5.43 -5.73 14.87
N ALA A 225 5.22 -4.46 14.50
CA ALA A 225 3.91 -3.94 14.10
C ALA A 225 3.67 -3.93 12.58
N ASN A 226 4.70 -3.60 11.78
CA ASN A 226 4.56 -3.37 10.32
C ASN A 226 4.27 -4.64 9.53
N ALA A 227 4.58 -5.81 10.11
CA ALA A 227 4.37 -7.12 9.52
C ALA A 227 3.11 -7.85 10.04
N LEU A 228 2.31 -7.23 10.91
CA LEU A 228 1.07 -7.83 11.43
C LEU A 228 -0.12 -7.52 10.53
N TRP A 229 -0.81 -8.58 10.13
CA TRP A 229 -2.00 -8.52 9.29
C TRP A 229 -3.17 -9.17 10.01
N ARG A 230 -4.34 -8.53 9.98
CA ARG A 230 -5.59 -9.11 10.46
C ARG A 230 -6.42 -9.54 9.27
N ILE A 231 -6.98 -10.74 9.33
CA ILE A 231 -8.01 -11.17 8.39
C ILE A 231 -9.32 -10.48 8.80
N THR A 232 -9.85 -9.55 8.01
CA THR A 232 -11.05 -8.79 8.43
C THR A 232 -12.34 -9.38 7.87
N ASP A 233 -12.35 -9.69 6.58
CA ASP A 233 -13.48 -10.25 5.87
C ASP A 233 -13.09 -11.62 5.34
N MET A 234 -14.07 -12.53 5.31
CA MET A 234 -13.95 -13.88 4.79
C MET A 234 -15.25 -14.25 4.08
N GLN A 235 -15.17 -14.71 2.82
CA GLN A 235 -16.31 -15.10 2.00
C GLN A 235 -16.01 -16.31 1.13
#